data_AF-A0A9W3CCD9-F1
#
_entry.id   AF-A0A9W3CCD9-F1
#
_cell.length_a   1.000
_cell.length_b   1.000
_cell.length_c   1.000
_cell.angle_alpha   90.00
_cell.angle_beta   90.00
_cell.angle_gamma   90.00
#
_symmetry.space_group_name_H-M   'P 1'
#
loop_
_entity.id
_entity.type
_entity.pdbx_description
1 polymer ?
#
loop_
_entity_poly.entity_id
_entity_poly.type
_entity_poly.pdbx_seq_one_letter_code
_entity_poly.pdbx_strand_id
1 'polypeptide(L)'
;MANWWDNVNESTQWQNGIFFFLCGAYALVSAFALVQLVRIQMRSRDYGWTTQKAFHLINFLVHGVRAVLFGFHHQVFLMHLKVFCWILLDLPGLLFFSAYTLLLLFWAQIYHESRSLPTDKLRKTFIAANVAVYLAQVVIWVCIWVNDKSTVDLVGNIFMAVVSFIVALGFLHHGGRLFVMLKRFPIESKSRSKKLYEVGSVTAICFTCFLIRCIVVGVSAFDRDLRLDVLNRPVQNLFYYMVVEIIPSALVLFILRT
;
A
#
# COMPACT_ATOMS: atom_id res chain seq x y z
N MET A 1 -19.07 33.44 -5.31
CA MET A 1 -18.20 32.90 -6.36
C MET A 1 -17.95 31.45 -6.03
N ALA A 2 -18.49 30.50 -6.81
CA ALA A 2 -18.08 29.10 -6.67
C ALA A 2 -16.57 29.05 -6.90
N ASN A 3 -15.82 28.45 -5.98
CA ASN A 3 -14.38 28.32 -6.16
C ASN A 3 -14.14 27.44 -7.39
N TRP A 4 -13.09 27.70 -8.17
CA TRP A 4 -12.76 26.89 -9.35
C TRP A 4 -12.75 25.37 -9.04
N TRP A 5 -12.34 25.01 -7.83
CA TRP A 5 -12.39 23.66 -7.29
C TRP A 5 -13.79 23.04 -7.21
N ASP A 6 -14.82 23.84 -6.90
CA ASP A 6 -16.21 23.38 -6.83
C ASP A 6 -16.71 23.05 -8.24
N ASN A 7 -16.40 23.88 -9.23
CA ASN A 7 -16.76 23.64 -10.63
C ASN A 7 -16.09 22.37 -11.20
N VAL A 8 -14.84 22.09 -10.82
CA VAL A 8 -14.12 20.87 -11.22
C VAL A 8 -14.70 19.64 -10.52
N ASN A 9 -15.03 19.75 -9.23
CA ASN A 9 -15.65 18.66 -8.47
C ASN A 9 -17.07 18.34 -8.96
N GLU A 10 -17.85 19.31 -9.41
CA GLU A 10 -19.22 19.09 -9.92
C GLU A 10 -19.26 18.60 -11.38
N SER A 11 -18.18 18.79 -12.14
CA SER A 11 -18.14 18.43 -13.56
C SER A 11 -17.85 16.95 -13.80
N THR A 12 -18.86 16.20 -14.25
CA THR A 12 -18.77 14.77 -14.60
C THR A 12 -17.64 14.44 -15.58
N GLN A 13 -17.32 15.34 -16.52
CA GLN A 13 -16.23 15.16 -17.47
C GLN A 13 -14.86 15.16 -16.77
N TRP A 14 -14.64 16.08 -15.84
CA TRP A 14 -13.41 16.14 -15.05
C TRP A 14 -13.28 14.94 -14.11
N GLN A 15 -14.37 14.53 -13.45
CA GLN A 15 -14.36 13.33 -12.61
C GLN A 15 -13.95 12.09 -13.41
N ASN A 16 -14.54 11.89 -14.59
CA ASN A 16 -14.20 10.78 -15.49
C ASN A 16 -12.73 10.85 -15.93
N GLY A 17 -12.24 12.03 -16.29
CA GLY A 17 -10.84 12.23 -16.66
C GLY A 17 -9.88 11.83 -15.54
N ILE A 18 -10.19 12.20 -14.30
CA ILE A 18 -9.40 11.84 -13.12
C ILE A 18 -9.38 10.33 -12.88
N PHE A 19 -10.53 9.66 -12.96
CA PHE A 19 -10.59 8.20 -12.76
C PHE A 19 -9.84 7.44 -13.85
N PHE A 20 -9.97 7.84 -15.12
CA PHE A 20 -9.19 7.23 -16.20
C PHE A 20 -7.69 7.50 -16.07
N PHE A 21 -7.29 8.68 -15.61
CA PHE A 21 -5.90 8.97 -15.30
C PHE A 21 -5.36 8.04 -14.20
N LEU A 22 -6.10 7.91 -13.09
CA LEU A 22 -5.75 6.98 -12.00
C LEU A 22 -5.67 5.54 -12.50
N CYS A 23 -6.64 5.10 -13.31
CA CYS A 23 -6.62 3.79 -13.97
C CYS A 23 -5.32 3.57 -14.75
N GLY A 24 -4.96 4.51 -15.63
CA GLY A 24 -3.74 4.43 -16.43
C GLY A 24 -2.47 4.40 -15.56
N ALA A 25 -2.41 5.23 -14.52
CA ALA A 25 -1.28 5.27 -13.61
C ALA A 25 -1.11 3.96 -12.83
N TYR A 26 -2.19 3.41 -12.27
CA TYR A 26 -2.15 2.11 -11.59
C TYR A 26 -1.82 0.96 -12.55
N ALA A 27 -2.37 0.97 -13.76
CA ALA A 27 -2.06 -0.05 -14.77
C ALA A 27 -0.56 -0.03 -15.13
N LEU A 28 0.04 1.15 -15.23
CA LEU A 28 1.48 1.29 -15.50
C LEU A 28 2.33 0.70 -14.37
N VAL A 29 2.00 1.00 -13.10
CA VAL A 29 2.73 0.44 -11.95
C VAL A 29 2.53 -1.07 -11.86
N SER A 30 1.32 -1.57 -12.10
CA SER A 30 1.00 -3.00 -12.15
C SER A 30 1.81 -3.72 -13.23
N ALA A 31 1.85 -3.18 -14.45
CA ALA A 31 2.64 -3.72 -15.56
C ALA A 31 4.14 -3.76 -15.22
N PHE A 32 4.66 -2.71 -14.60
CA PHE A 32 6.06 -2.67 -14.15
C PHE A 32 6.37 -3.76 -13.12
N ALA A 33 5.50 -3.94 -12.12
CA ALA A 33 5.64 -5.01 -11.13
C ALA A 33 5.59 -6.40 -11.77
N LEU A 34 4.71 -6.62 -12.75
CA LEU A 34 4.63 -7.89 -13.49
C LEU A 34 5.89 -8.16 -14.29
N VAL A 35 6.39 -7.17 -15.03
CA VAL A 35 7.64 -7.29 -15.80
C VAL A 35 8.81 -7.64 -14.86
N GLN A 36 8.89 -7.02 -13.69
CA GLN A 36 9.90 -7.36 -12.68
C GLN A 36 9.75 -8.79 -12.18
N LEU A 37 8.54 -9.23 -11.84
CA LEU A 37 8.25 -10.60 -11.41
C LEU A 37 8.70 -11.61 -12.46
N VAL A 38 8.31 -11.41 -13.72
CA VAL A 38 8.67 -12.29 -14.84
C VAL A 38 10.19 -12.33 -15.03
N ARG A 39 10.88 -11.18 -14.99
CA ARG A 39 12.35 -11.13 -15.09
C ARG A 39 13.03 -11.89 -13.95
N ILE A 40 12.55 -11.76 -12.72
CA ILE A 40 13.09 -12.47 -11.56
C ILE A 40 12.84 -13.98 -11.69
N GLN A 41 11.63 -14.37 -12.10
CA GLN A 41 11.28 -15.78 -12.30
C GLN A 41 12.11 -16.44 -13.40
N MET A 42 12.37 -15.74 -14.51
CA MET A 42 13.24 -16.24 -15.58
C MET A 42 14.71 -16.34 -15.14
N ARG A 43 15.21 -15.35 -14.38
CA ARG A 43 16.60 -15.35 -13.91
C ARG A 43 16.89 -16.37 -12.81
N SER A 44 15.90 -16.66 -11.96
CA SER A 44 16.03 -17.52 -10.78
C SER A 44 14.98 -18.63 -10.80
N ARG A 45 15.00 -19.42 -11.87
CA ARG A 45 14.00 -20.45 -12.13
C ARG A 45 14.14 -21.65 -11.17
N ASP A 46 15.37 -21.96 -10.76
CA ASP A 46 15.69 -23.07 -9.85
C ASP A 46 15.34 -22.75 -8.39
N TYR A 47 15.24 -21.45 -8.05
CA TYR A 47 14.79 -21.01 -6.74
C TYR A 47 13.27 -20.89 -6.76
N GLY A 48 12.58 -21.51 -5.79
CA GLY A 48 11.12 -21.48 -5.67
C GLY A 48 10.53 -20.09 -5.39
N TRP A 49 9.41 -20.03 -4.66
CA TRP A 49 8.77 -18.77 -4.28
C TRP A 49 9.55 -18.05 -3.18
N THR A 50 10.16 -16.92 -3.52
CA THR A 50 10.89 -16.05 -2.58
C THR A 50 10.02 -14.88 -2.12
N THR A 51 10.39 -14.25 -0.99
CA THR A 51 9.71 -13.04 -0.46
C THR A 51 9.69 -11.91 -1.50
N GLN A 52 10.74 -11.79 -2.32
CA GLN A 52 10.79 -10.81 -3.41
C GLN A 52 9.79 -11.11 -4.53
N LYS A 53 9.68 -12.37 -4.98
CA LYS A 53 8.66 -12.76 -5.99
C LYS A 53 7.25 -12.50 -5.46
N ALA A 54 7.00 -12.83 -4.19
CA ALA A 54 5.72 -12.53 -3.55
C ALA A 54 5.44 -11.02 -3.47
N PHE A 55 6.44 -10.20 -3.12
CA PHE A 55 6.31 -8.74 -3.11
C PHE A 55 5.87 -8.18 -4.47
N HIS A 56 6.51 -8.56 -5.57
CA HIS A 56 6.12 -8.10 -6.91
C HIS A 56 4.77 -8.64 -7.35
N LEU A 57 4.44 -9.90 -7.02
CA LEU A 57 3.12 -10.47 -7.31
C LEU A 57 2.01 -9.68 -6.61
N ILE A 58 2.16 -9.41 -5.31
CA ILE A 58 1.13 -8.66 -4.57
C ILE A 58 1.03 -7.23 -5.11
N ASN A 59 2.14 -6.54 -5.42
CA ASN A 59 2.08 -5.22 -6.06
C ASN A 59 1.37 -5.25 -7.42
N PHE A 60 1.64 -6.26 -8.26
CA PHE A 60 0.91 -6.47 -9.51
C PHE A 60 -0.59 -6.57 -9.27
N LEU A 61 -1.01 -7.40 -8.31
CA LEU A 61 -2.42 -7.61 -7.97
C LEU A 61 -3.07 -6.35 -7.38
N VAL A 62 -2.44 -5.69 -6.41
CA VAL A 62 -2.94 -4.46 -5.77
C VAL A 62 -3.22 -3.39 -6.81
N HIS A 63 -2.22 -3.07 -7.62
CA HIS A 63 -2.34 -2.00 -8.61
C HIS A 63 -3.23 -2.42 -9.78
N GLY A 64 -3.23 -3.71 -10.15
CA GLY A 64 -4.13 -4.24 -11.18
C GLY A 64 -5.60 -4.12 -10.77
N VAL A 65 -5.94 -4.51 -9.53
CA VAL A 65 -7.29 -4.38 -8.99
C VAL A 65 -7.71 -2.91 -8.92
N ARG A 66 -6.82 -2.00 -8.44
CA ARG A 66 -7.08 -0.55 -8.46
C ARG A 66 -7.32 -0.02 -9.87
N ALA A 67 -6.53 -0.45 -10.86
CA ALA A 67 -6.69 -0.03 -12.24
C ALA A 67 -8.06 -0.46 -12.80
N VAL A 68 -8.45 -1.72 -12.60
CA VAL A 68 -9.76 -2.23 -13.00
C VAL A 68 -10.87 -1.43 -12.31
N LEU A 69 -10.76 -1.17 -11.01
CA LEU A 69 -11.73 -0.39 -10.24
C LEU A 69 -11.96 1.01 -10.81
N PHE A 70 -10.88 1.73 -11.13
CA PHE A 70 -10.97 3.06 -11.70
C PHE A 70 -11.35 3.07 -13.18
N GLY A 71 -11.02 2.03 -13.94
CA GLY A 71 -11.41 1.91 -15.35
C GLY A 71 -12.89 1.56 -15.54
N PHE A 72 -13.45 0.78 -14.62
CA PHE A 72 -14.87 0.41 -14.59
C PHE A 72 -15.67 1.23 -13.57
N HIS A 73 -15.20 2.42 -13.22
CA HIS A 73 -15.75 3.23 -12.13
C HIS A 73 -17.26 3.45 -12.30
N HIS A 74 -17.75 3.74 -13.51
CA HIS A 74 -19.20 3.85 -13.80
C HIS A 74 -19.99 2.59 -13.41
N GLN A 75 -19.49 1.40 -13.74
CA GLN A 75 -20.18 0.14 -13.46
C GLN A 75 -20.07 -0.23 -11.97
N VAL A 76 -18.89 -0.02 -11.38
CA VAL A 76 -18.64 -0.25 -9.94
C VAL A 76 -19.51 0.67 -9.09
N PHE A 77 -19.74 1.91 -9.52
CA PHE A 77 -20.57 2.88 -8.80
C PHE A 77 -22.08 2.67 -9.01
N LEU A 78 -22.48 1.98 -10.09
CA LEU A 78 -23.88 1.59 -10.36
C LEU A 78 -24.28 0.24 -9.72
N MET A 79 -23.32 -0.52 -9.16
CA MET A 79 -23.60 -1.80 -8.53
C MET A 79 -24.48 -1.62 -7.29
N HIS A 80 -25.67 -2.23 -7.31
CA HIS A 80 -26.69 -2.07 -6.27
C HIS A 80 -26.30 -2.71 -4.91
N LEU A 81 -25.29 -3.59 -4.89
CA LEU A 81 -24.75 -4.17 -3.65
C LEU A 81 -23.63 -3.30 -3.07
N LYS A 82 -23.99 -2.32 -2.24
CA LYS A 82 -23.07 -1.42 -1.52
C LYS A 82 -21.90 -2.16 -0.84
N VAL A 83 -22.15 -3.34 -0.28
CA VAL A 83 -21.13 -4.16 0.40
C VAL A 83 -20.02 -4.61 -0.55
N PHE A 84 -20.37 -4.99 -1.79
CA PHE A 84 -19.38 -5.44 -2.77
C PHE A 84 -18.47 -4.27 -3.18
N CYS A 85 -19.02 -3.08 -3.33
CA CYS A 85 -18.24 -1.86 -3.60
C CYS A 85 -17.27 -1.55 -2.45
N TRP A 86 -17.70 -1.68 -1.19
CA TRP A 86 -16.82 -1.44 -0.04
C TRP A 86 -15.66 -2.44 0.04
N ILE A 87 -15.95 -3.74 -0.09
CA ILE A 87 -14.91 -4.77 -0.11
C ILE A 87 -13.94 -4.50 -1.26
N LEU A 88 -14.45 -4.18 -2.45
CA LEU A 88 -13.62 -3.97 -3.62
C LEU A 88 -12.74 -2.70 -3.48
N LEU A 89 -13.23 -1.65 -2.81
CA LEU A 89 -12.47 -0.42 -2.55
C LEU A 89 -11.41 -0.58 -1.45
N ASP A 90 -11.70 -1.38 -0.41
CA ASP A 90 -10.82 -1.59 0.75
C ASP A 90 -9.78 -2.69 0.54
N LEU A 91 -10.12 -3.75 -0.21
CA LEU A 91 -9.24 -4.90 -0.44
C LEU A 91 -7.87 -4.51 -1.00
N PRO A 92 -7.73 -3.59 -1.98
CA PRO A 92 -6.42 -3.13 -2.42
C PRO A 92 -5.61 -2.50 -1.30
N GLY A 93 -6.26 -1.84 -0.33
CA GLY A 93 -5.61 -1.29 0.86
C GLY A 93 -5.02 -2.37 1.77
N LEU A 94 -5.74 -3.48 1.97
CA LEU A 94 -5.24 -4.64 2.73
C LEU A 94 -4.09 -5.34 2.01
N LEU A 95 -4.21 -5.54 0.70
CA LEU A 95 -3.15 -6.14 -0.11
C LEU A 95 -1.91 -5.24 -0.14
N PHE A 96 -2.08 -3.91 -0.17
CA PHE A 96 -1.00 -2.95 -0.02
C PHE A 96 -0.30 -3.11 1.33
N PHE A 97 -1.05 -3.18 2.43
CA PHE A 97 -0.50 -3.51 3.75
C PHE A 97 0.31 -4.82 3.72
N SER A 98 -0.19 -5.88 3.10
CA SER A 98 0.53 -7.15 2.98
C SER A 98 1.81 -7.04 2.17
N ALA A 99 1.81 -6.32 1.04
CA ALA A 99 3.00 -6.10 0.24
C ALA A 99 4.11 -5.45 1.07
N TYR A 100 3.78 -4.38 1.79
CA TYR A 100 4.78 -3.63 2.54
C TYR A 100 5.19 -4.30 3.87
N THR A 101 4.32 -5.11 4.48
CA THR A 101 4.75 -5.98 5.60
C THR A 101 5.64 -7.13 5.14
N LEU A 102 5.47 -7.66 3.92
CA LEU A 102 6.45 -8.59 3.33
C LEU A 102 7.80 -7.93 3.09
N LEU A 103 7.82 -6.66 2.68
CA LEU A 103 9.07 -5.91 2.55
C LEU A 103 9.76 -5.71 3.90
N LEU A 104 9.00 -5.40 4.96
CA LEU A 104 9.52 -5.37 6.34
C LEU A 104 10.07 -6.73 6.77
N LEU A 105 9.33 -7.81 6.51
CA LEU A 105 9.77 -9.18 6.78
C LEU A 105 11.08 -9.47 6.05
N PHE A 106 11.19 -9.09 4.78
CA PHE A 106 12.40 -9.28 3.97
C PHE A 106 13.61 -8.57 4.59
N TRP A 107 13.46 -7.31 5.02
CA TRP A 107 14.55 -6.59 5.69
C TRP A 107 14.90 -7.16 7.05
N ALA A 108 13.89 -7.56 7.82
CA ALA A 108 14.09 -8.21 9.10
C ALA A 108 14.81 -9.57 8.94
N GLN A 109 14.53 -10.32 7.88
CA GLN A 109 15.23 -11.55 7.52
C GLN A 109 16.71 -11.29 7.22
N ILE A 110 17.02 -10.33 6.35
CA ILE A 110 18.42 -9.96 6.04
C ILE A 110 19.18 -9.60 7.33
N TYR A 111 18.55 -8.80 8.19
CA TYR A 111 19.14 -8.42 9.48
C TYR A 111 19.38 -9.64 10.39
N HIS A 112 18.39 -10.52 10.56
CA HIS A 112 18.52 -11.73 11.38
C HIS A 112 19.60 -12.69 10.83
N GLU A 113 19.61 -12.91 9.51
CA GLU A 113 20.58 -13.80 8.84
C GLU A 113 22.01 -13.29 9.03
N SER A 114 22.24 -11.97 8.89
CA SER A 114 23.55 -11.37 9.14
C SER A 114 24.06 -11.52 10.58
N ARG A 115 23.16 -11.82 11.52
CA ARG A 115 23.43 -12.03 12.95
C ARG A 115 23.30 -13.49 13.36
N SER A 116 23.09 -14.39 12.40
CA SER A 116 22.88 -15.82 12.63
C SER A 116 21.74 -16.12 13.61
N LEU A 117 20.72 -15.25 13.61
CA LEU A 117 19.51 -15.41 14.41
C LEU A 117 18.46 -16.22 13.63
N PRO A 118 17.60 -16.99 14.31
CA PRO A 118 16.56 -17.76 13.64
C PRO A 118 15.52 -16.85 12.99
N THR A 119 15.04 -17.23 11.80
CA THR A 119 14.06 -16.47 10.99
C THR A 119 12.66 -17.10 10.99
N ASP A 120 12.51 -18.34 11.46
CA ASP A 120 11.22 -19.05 11.43
C ASP A 120 10.16 -18.40 12.32
N LYS A 121 10.53 -18.04 13.56
CA LYS A 121 9.64 -17.35 14.49
C LYS A 121 9.20 -15.98 13.92
N LEU A 122 10.13 -15.25 13.31
CA LEU A 122 9.88 -13.97 12.67
C LEU A 122 8.84 -14.10 11.55
N ARG A 123 9.02 -15.07 10.63
CA ARG A 123 8.07 -15.33 9.54
C ARG A 123 6.67 -15.64 10.07
N LYS A 124 6.57 -16.51 11.08
CA LYS A 124 5.29 -16.86 11.71
C LYS A 124 4.60 -15.64 12.32
N THR A 125 5.33 -14.75 12.99
CA THR A 125 4.78 -13.51 13.55
C THR A 125 4.20 -12.59 12.48
N PHE A 126 4.92 -12.37 11.37
CA PHE A 126 4.43 -11.52 10.29
C PHE A 126 3.20 -12.09 9.58
N ILE A 127 3.15 -13.42 9.40
CA ILE A 127 1.97 -14.11 8.86
C ILE A 127 0.80 -13.97 9.83
N ALA A 128 1.01 -14.22 11.13
CA ALA A 128 -0.03 -14.09 12.15
C ALA A 128 -0.58 -12.65 12.23
N ALA A 129 0.29 -11.64 12.14
CA ALA A 129 -0.11 -10.23 12.12
C ALA A 129 -0.96 -9.90 10.88
N ASN A 130 -0.59 -10.40 9.69
CA ASN A 130 -1.40 -10.24 8.48
C ASN A 130 -2.76 -10.91 8.62
N VAL A 131 -2.80 -12.16 9.07
CA VAL A 131 -4.06 -12.89 9.30
C VAL A 131 -4.95 -12.13 10.29
N ALA A 132 -4.40 -11.63 11.40
CA ALA A 132 -5.14 -10.88 12.40
C ALA A 132 -5.76 -9.59 11.82
N VAL A 133 -5.01 -8.84 11.02
CA VAL A 133 -5.53 -7.62 10.36
C VAL A 133 -6.65 -7.95 9.38
N TYR A 134 -6.51 -9.01 8.59
CA TYR A 134 -7.53 -9.44 7.64
C TYR A 134 -8.80 -9.92 8.34
N LEU A 135 -8.66 -10.71 9.42
CA LEU A 135 -9.79 -11.16 10.22
C LEU A 135 -10.53 -9.97 10.86
N ALA A 136 -9.80 -9.02 11.44
CA ALA A 136 -10.38 -7.81 11.99
C ALA A 136 -11.14 -7.01 10.93
N GLN A 137 -10.59 -6.87 9.72
CA GLN A 137 -11.26 -6.16 8.63
C GLN A 137 -12.53 -6.88 8.17
N VAL A 138 -12.50 -8.21 8.04
CA VAL A 138 -13.70 -9.00 7.69
C VAL A 138 -14.80 -8.82 8.73
N VAL A 139 -14.45 -8.81 10.03
CA VAL A 139 -15.41 -8.53 11.11
C VAL A 139 -16.00 -7.13 10.96
N ILE A 140 -15.18 -6.11 10.69
CA ILE A 140 -15.65 -4.74 10.45
C ILE A 140 -16.64 -4.71 9.27
N TRP A 141 -16.31 -5.31 8.12
CA TRP A 141 -17.22 -5.35 6.97
C TRP A 141 -18.56 -6.02 7.29
N VAL A 142 -18.55 -7.14 8.01
CA VAL A 142 -19.78 -7.82 8.46
C VAL A 142 -20.59 -6.91 9.39
N CYS A 143 -19.93 -6.22 10.32
CA CYS A 143 -20.59 -5.27 11.22
C CYS A 143 -21.22 -4.09 10.46
N ILE A 144 -20.55 -3.53 9.45
CA ILE A 144 -21.13 -2.44 8.65
C ILE A 144 -22.33 -2.96 7.85
N TRP A 145 -22.23 -4.16 7.27
CA TRP A 145 -23.33 -4.77 6.52
C TRP A 145 -24.60 -4.95 7.38
N VAL A 146 -24.45 -5.41 8.62
CA VAL A 146 -25.59 -5.67 9.51
C VAL A 146 -26.19 -4.39 10.09
N ASN A 147 -25.35 -3.39 10.42
CA ASN A 147 -25.78 -2.28 11.27
C ASN A 147 -25.84 -0.90 10.60
N ASP A 148 -25.36 -0.70 9.36
CA ASP A 148 -25.30 0.59 8.60
C ASP A 148 -25.20 1.85 9.48
N LYS A 149 -24.36 1.80 10.52
CA LYS A 149 -24.22 2.83 11.55
C LYS A 149 -22.93 3.59 11.33
N SER A 150 -23.02 4.92 11.39
CA SER A 150 -21.86 5.83 11.32
C SER A 150 -20.74 5.49 12.32
N THR A 151 -21.07 4.83 13.44
CA THR A 151 -20.09 4.36 14.42
C THR A 151 -19.18 3.25 13.89
N VAL A 152 -19.69 2.34 13.04
CA VAL A 152 -18.89 1.24 12.52
C VAL A 152 -17.91 1.75 11.45
N ASP A 153 -18.31 2.74 10.65
CA ASP A 153 -17.43 3.43 9.71
C ASP A 153 -16.27 4.16 10.43
N LEU A 154 -16.58 4.85 11.54
CA LEU A 154 -15.57 5.47 12.41
C LEU A 154 -14.56 4.43 12.91
N VAL A 155 -15.03 3.28 13.40
CA VAL A 155 -14.17 2.19 13.89
C VAL A 155 -13.28 1.65 12.77
N GLY A 156 -13.81 1.48 11.56
CA GLY A 156 -13.05 1.04 10.39
C GLY A 156 -11.91 2.00 10.03
N ASN A 157 -12.19 3.30 9.99
CA ASN A 157 -11.18 4.32 9.71
C ASN A 157 -10.10 4.39 10.79
N ILE A 158 -10.48 4.37 12.08
CA ILE A 158 -9.51 4.33 13.19
C ILE A 158 -8.64 3.07 13.10
N PHE A 159 -9.23 1.92 12.82
CA PHE A 159 -8.50 0.67 12.65
C PHE A 159 -7.45 0.77 11.53
N MET A 160 -7.83 1.28 10.35
CA MET A 160 -6.91 1.45 9.22
C MET A 160 -5.81 2.48 9.51
N ALA A 161 -6.10 3.54 10.27
CA ALA A 161 -5.11 4.52 10.70
C ALA A 161 -4.09 3.89 11.66
N VAL A 162 -4.55 3.14 12.67
CA VAL A 162 -3.68 2.41 13.61
C VAL A 162 -2.79 1.40 12.89
N VAL A 163 -3.36 0.61 11.98
CA VAL A 163 -2.59 -0.35 11.17
C VAL A 163 -1.52 0.36 10.34
N SER A 164 -1.86 1.49 9.71
CA SER A 164 -0.91 2.30 8.93
C SER A 164 0.22 2.85 9.81
N PHE A 165 -0.10 3.32 11.03
CA PHE A 165 0.88 3.80 11.98
C PHE A 165 1.86 2.69 12.43
N ILE A 166 1.35 1.49 12.71
CA ILE A 166 2.17 0.33 13.07
C ILE A 166 3.14 -0.02 11.93
N VAL A 167 2.70 0.02 10.67
CA VAL A 167 3.58 -0.22 9.53
C VAL A 167 4.64 0.86 9.41
N ALA A 168 4.28 2.14 9.60
CA ALA A 168 5.25 3.23 9.61
C ALA A 168 6.35 2.99 10.67
N LEU A 169 5.97 2.66 11.91
CA LEU A 169 6.92 2.29 12.97
C LEU A 169 7.76 1.06 12.60
N GLY A 170 7.15 0.07 11.93
CA GLY A 170 7.85 -1.09 11.39
C GLY A 170 8.97 -0.71 10.42
N PHE A 171 8.71 0.21 9.50
CA PHE A 171 9.73 0.72 8.56
C PHE A 171 10.85 1.45 9.29
N LEU A 172 10.50 2.33 10.23
CA LEU A 172 11.49 3.03 11.03
C LEU A 172 12.38 2.06 11.82
N HIS A 173 11.79 1.02 12.43
CA HIS A 173 12.51 0.04 13.23
C HIS A 173 13.36 -0.92 12.37
N HIS A 174 12.74 -1.69 11.48
CA HIS A 174 13.44 -2.72 10.71
C HIS A 174 14.35 -2.11 9.62
N GLY A 175 13.87 -1.08 8.93
CA GLY A 175 14.66 -0.33 7.94
C GLY A 175 15.84 0.39 8.59
N GLY A 176 15.61 1.06 9.73
CA GLY A 176 16.66 1.73 10.50
C GLY A 176 17.73 0.77 11.03
N ARG A 177 17.34 -0.39 11.59
CA ARG A 177 18.29 -1.41 12.05
C ARG A 177 19.14 -1.96 10.90
N LEU A 178 18.52 -2.24 9.76
CA LEU A 178 19.23 -2.71 8.57
C LEU A 178 20.17 -1.63 8.01
N PHE A 179 19.74 -0.37 7.99
CA PHE A 179 20.57 0.76 7.56
C PHE A 179 21.83 0.93 8.44
N VAL A 180 21.66 0.93 9.77
CA VAL A 180 22.78 1.03 10.71
C VAL A 180 23.73 -0.15 10.57
N MET A 181 23.20 -1.35 10.40
CA MET A 181 23.99 -2.56 10.17
C MET A 181 24.82 -2.44 8.89
N LEU A 182 24.22 -2.05 7.76
CA LEU A 182 24.93 -1.83 6.49
C LEU A 182 26.01 -0.76 6.60
N LYS A 183 25.80 0.29 7.40
CA LYS A 183 26.78 1.34 7.65
C LYS A 183 28.01 0.85 8.44
N ARG A 184 27.84 -0.17 9.31
CA ARG A 184 28.92 -0.72 10.16
C ARG A 184 29.81 -1.75 9.45
N PHE A 185 29.38 -2.32 8.32
CA PHE A 185 30.20 -3.30 7.61
C PHE A 185 31.42 -2.63 6.94
N PRO A 186 32.66 -3.07 7.25
CA PRO A 186 33.91 -2.40 6.87
C PRO A 186 34.26 -2.50 5.37
N ILE A 187 33.40 -3.10 4.55
CA ILE A 187 33.68 -3.33 3.12
C ILE A 187 33.44 -2.02 2.34
N GLU A 188 34.51 -1.29 2.06
CA GLU A 188 34.51 -0.15 1.14
C GLU A 188 34.24 -0.61 -0.30
N SER A 189 32.96 -0.66 -0.69
CA SER A 189 32.59 -0.99 -2.07
C SER A 189 31.46 -0.09 -2.58
N LYS A 190 31.49 0.19 -3.89
CA LYS A 190 30.39 0.87 -4.61
C LYS A 190 29.05 0.13 -4.42
N SER A 191 29.09 -1.20 -4.25
CA SER A 191 27.93 -2.05 -3.98
C SER A 191 27.26 -1.73 -2.64
N ARG A 192 28.04 -1.52 -1.57
CA ARG A 192 27.50 -1.13 -0.24
C ARG A 192 26.76 0.20 -0.30
N SER A 193 27.37 1.22 -0.92
CA SER A 193 26.77 2.56 -1.02
C SER A 193 25.41 2.51 -1.72
N LYS A 194 25.34 1.77 -2.82
CA LYS A 194 24.09 1.51 -3.54
C LYS A 194 23.05 0.83 -2.64
N LYS A 195 23.42 -0.23 -1.92
CA LYS A 195 22.48 -0.96 -1.05
C LYS A 195 22.00 -0.13 0.13
N LEU A 196 22.88 0.70 0.70
CA LEU A 196 22.55 1.61 1.77
C LEU A 196 21.55 2.69 1.30
N TYR A 197 21.76 3.24 0.11
CA TYR A 197 20.82 4.16 -0.52
C TYR A 197 19.47 3.49 -0.79
N GLU A 198 19.45 2.25 -1.30
CA GLU A 198 18.21 1.50 -1.53
C GLU A 198 17.41 1.36 -0.23
N VAL A 199 18.02 0.83 0.83
CA VAL A 199 17.34 0.61 2.11
C VAL A 199 16.91 1.94 2.73
N GLY A 200 17.77 2.95 2.75
CA GLY A 200 17.47 4.26 3.32
C GLY A 200 16.32 4.97 2.60
N SER A 201 16.38 5.06 1.27
CA SER A 201 15.36 5.71 0.45
C SER A 201 14.01 4.98 0.54
N VAL A 202 14.00 3.65 0.42
CA VAL A 202 12.76 2.87 0.54
C VAL A 202 12.17 3.01 1.94
N THR A 203 13.00 3.05 2.99
CA THR A 203 12.52 3.23 4.37
C THR A 203 11.84 4.57 4.52
N ALA A 204 12.48 5.65 4.05
CA ALA A 204 11.94 7.01 4.15
C ALA A 204 10.65 7.18 3.34
N ILE A 205 10.60 6.64 2.12
CA ILE A 205 9.39 6.67 1.27
C ILE A 205 8.25 5.94 1.96
N CYS A 206 8.45 4.70 2.40
CA CYS A 206 7.40 3.89 3.01
C CYS A 206 6.94 4.49 4.34
N PHE A 207 7.88 4.90 5.21
CA PHE A 207 7.56 5.56 6.47
C PHE A 207 6.67 6.80 6.25
N THR A 208 7.08 7.68 5.33
CA THR A 208 6.35 8.92 5.03
C THR A 208 4.98 8.63 4.43
N CYS A 209 4.91 7.70 3.47
CA CYS A 209 3.67 7.24 2.85
C CYS A 209 2.66 6.71 3.89
N PHE A 210 3.07 5.77 4.75
CA PHE A 210 2.19 5.20 5.77
C PHE A 210 1.84 6.19 6.88
N LEU A 211 2.73 7.13 7.20
CA LEU A 211 2.43 8.21 8.14
C LEU A 211 1.38 9.17 7.58
N ILE A 212 1.52 9.60 6.32
CA ILE A 212 0.49 10.40 5.64
C ILE A 212 -0.84 9.64 5.60
N ARG A 213 -0.81 8.34 5.26
CA ARG A 213 -2.01 7.49 5.27
C ARG A 213 -2.68 7.46 6.64
N CYS A 214 -1.90 7.27 7.71
CA CYS A 214 -2.40 7.30 9.08
C CYS A 214 -3.08 8.63 9.40
N ILE A 215 -2.45 9.76 9.07
CA ILE A 215 -2.96 11.09 9.37
C ILE A 215 -4.24 11.35 8.58
N VAL A 216 -4.23 11.13 7.27
CA VAL A 216 -5.38 11.40 6.41
C VAL A 216 -6.56 10.53 6.82
N VAL A 217 -6.38 9.21 6.94
CA VAL A 217 -7.46 8.30 7.33
C VAL A 217 -7.95 8.58 8.76
N GLY A 218 -7.02 8.91 9.67
CA GLY A 218 -7.36 9.29 11.04
C GLY A 218 -8.19 10.57 11.10
N VAL A 219 -7.84 11.60 10.34
CA VAL A 219 -8.61 12.85 10.24
C VAL A 219 -9.97 12.60 9.59
N SER A 220 -10.02 11.82 8.49
CA SER A 220 -11.28 11.40 7.84
C SER A 220 -12.23 10.65 8.77
N ALA A 221 -11.73 10.04 9.84
CA ALA A 221 -12.56 9.37 10.84
C ALA A 221 -13.38 10.38 11.67
N PHE A 222 -12.82 11.55 11.97
CA PHE A 222 -13.44 12.56 12.83
C PHE A 222 -14.13 13.69 12.06
N ASP A 223 -13.64 14.00 10.87
CA ASP A 223 -14.15 15.11 10.06
C ASP A 223 -14.93 14.57 8.84
N ARG A 224 -16.24 14.85 8.83
CA ARG A 224 -17.15 14.45 7.75
C ARG A 224 -16.85 15.16 6.43
N ASP A 225 -16.28 16.36 6.48
CA ASP A 225 -15.92 17.14 5.28
C ASP A 225 -14.64 16.62 4.60
N LEU A 226 -13.80 15.89 5.36
CA LEU A 226 -12.56 15.25 4.90
C LEU A 226 -12.69 13.74 4.74
N ARG A 227 -13.88 13.16 4.81
CA ARG A 227 -14.09 11.75 4.44
C ARG A 227 -13.59 11.57 3.01
N LEU A 228 -12.66 10.63 2.83
CA LEU A 228 -12.20 10.16 1.51
C LEU A 228 -13.34 9.39 0.84
N ASP A 229 -14.39 10.12 0.47
CA ASP A 229 -15.50 9.58 -0.26
C ASP A 229 -15.03 9.50 -1.72
N VAL A 230 -14.65 8.28 -2.13
CA VAL A 230 -14.13 8.00 -3.48
C VAL A 230 -15.06 8.59 -4.56
N LEU A 231 -16.37 8.67 -4.26
CA LEU A 231 -17.40 9.19 -5.14
C LEU A 231 -17.50 10.72 -5.20
N ASN A 232 -17.32 11.45 -4.09
CA ASN A 232 -17.81 12.84 -4.00
C ASN A 232 -16.72 13.92 -4.10
N ARG A 233 -15.43 13.57 -3.97
CA ARG A 233 -14.31 14.53 -4.04
C ARG A 233 -13.14 14.01 -4.89
N PRO A 234 -13.31 13.87 -6.22
CA PRO A 234 -12.34 13.19 -7.09
C PRO A 234 -10.95 13.84 -7.14
N VAL A 235 -10.86 15.16 -7.00
CA VAL A 235 -9.57 15.87 -6.92
C VAL A 235 -8.78 15.49 -5.67
N GLN A 236 -9.44 15.38 -4.52
CA GLN A 236 -8.79 14.98 -3.27
C GLN A 236 -8.35 13.52 -3.35
N ASN A 237 -9.21 12.66 -3.93
CA ASN A 237 -8.88 11.26 -4.17
C ASN A 237 -7.67 11.11 -5.11
N LEU A 238 -7.59 11.91 -6.17
CA LEU A 238 -6.42 11.96 -7.05
C LEU A 238 -5.14 12.23 -6.27
N PHE A 239 -5.13 13.30 -5.47
CA PHE A 239 -3.94 13.65 -4.68
C PHE A 239 -3.57 12.54 -3.69
N TYR A 240 -4.56 12.02 -2.96
CA TYR A 240 -4.36 10.94 -1.99
C TYR A 240 -3.76 9.69 -2.64
N TYR A 241 -4.38 9.17 -3.71
CA TYR A 241 -3.90 7.96 -4.37
C TYR A 241 -2.55 8.15 -5.04
N MET A 242 -2.26 9.33 -5.58
CA MET A 242 -0.95 9.63 -6.14
C MET A 242 0.14 9.64 -5.06
N VAL A 243 -0.08 10.35 -3.95
CA VAL A 243 0.93 10.57 -2.91
C VAL A 243 1.11 9.35 -2.01
N VAL A 244 0.04 8.62 -1.71
CA VAL A 244 0.05 7.53 -0.73
C VAL A 244 0.18 6.15 -1.38
N GLU A 245 -0.24 5.96 -2.64
CA GLU A 245 -0.18 4.64 -3.28
C GLU A 245 0.71 4.63 -4.53
N ILE A 246 0.41 5.41 -5.57
CA ILE A 246 1.04 5.30 -6.89
C ILE A 246 2.52 5.72 -6.86
N ILE A 247 2.82 6.96 -6.44
CA ILE A 247 4.19 7.49 -6.46
C ILE A 247 5.11 6.68 -5.53
N PRO A 248 4.74 6.39 -4.26
CA PRO A 248 5.56 5.55 -3.39
C PRO A 248 5.83 4.18 -3.98
N SER A 249 4.82 3.51 -4.55
CA SER A 249 4.99 2.17 -5.12
C SER A 249 5.89 2.19 -6.35
N ALA A 250 5.69 3.16 -7.25
CA ALA A 250 6.53 3.33 -8.42
C ALA A 250 7.99 3.57 -8.04
N LEU A 251 8.25 4.45 -7.07
CA LEU A 251 9.60 4.73 -6.57
C LEU A 251 10.23 3.50 -5.90
N VAL A 252 9.49 2.78 -5.06
CA VAL A 252 9.99 1.57 -4.39
C VAL A 252 10.31 0.48 -5.41
N LEU A 253 9.42 0.21 -6.35
CA LEU A 253 9.68 -0.77 -7.42
C LEU A 253 10.86 -0.34 -8.30
N PHE A 254 11.02 0.96 -8.57
CA PHE A 254 12.15 1.48 -9.33
C PHE A 254 13.47 1.31 -8.58
N ILE A 255 13.52 1.65 -7.30
CA ILE A 255 14.73 1.52 -6.46
C ILE A 255 15.11 0.04 -6.29
N LEU A 256 14.12 -0.85 -6.12
CA LEU A 256 14.35 -2.29 -5.95
C LEU A 256 14.58 -3.04 -7.28
N ARG A 257 14.46 -2.36 -8.43
CA ARG A 257 14.80 -2.92 -9.75
C ARG A 257 16.30 -3.21 -9.89
N THR A 258 17.08 -2.35 -9.25
CA THR A 258 18.53 -2.21 -9.45
C THR A 258 19.33 -3.29 -8.74
#